data_AF-A0A927T5E6-F1
#
_entry.id   AF-A0A927T5E6-F1
#
_cell.length_a   1.000
_cell.length_b   1.000
_cell.length_c   1.000
_cell.angle_alpha   90.00
_cell.angle_beta   90.00
_cell.angle_gamma   90.00
#
_symmetry.space_group_name_H-M   'P 1'
#
loop_
_entity.id
_entity.type
_entity.pdbx_description
1 polymer ?
#
loop_
_entity_poly.entity_id
_entity_poly.type
_entity_poly.pdbx_seq_one_letter_code
_entity_poly.pdbx_strand_id
1 'polypeptide(L)'
;MMDENSLVRRDIHVPLTCTKCGKANPEYKGVGEYRCSECGFTMYDDFGIVRNYLEAHSGATQSQVSQATGVSMETIRYFLKEERLEVTSSSNVMLSCEICNAPIRSGRYCEACSKKLRLKSEAEKSASHKSNISGYGKTVKGESGARRFIR
;
A
#
# COMPACT_ATOMS: atom_id res chain seq x y z
N MET A 1 -4.07 28.93 16.12
CA MET A 1 -3.47 28.48 14.85
C MET A 1 -3.86 27.03 14.72
N MET A 2 -4.74 26.71 13.78
CA MET A 2 -5.32 25.38 13.67
C MET A 2 -4.27 24.45 13.05
N ASP A 3 -3.85 23.44 13.80
CA ASP A 3 -3.08 22.30 13.28
C ASP A 3 -4.00 21.47 12.38
N GLU A 4 -4.11 21.88 11.12
CA GLU A 4 -4.93 21.24 10.08
C GLU A 4 -4.23 19.99 9.51
N ASN A 5 -3.70 19.14 10.39
CA ASN A 5 -2.91 17.96 10.04
C ASN A 5 -3.62 16.69 10.51
N SER A 6 -4.76 16.33 9.89
CA SER A 6 -5.35 15.01 10.17
C SER A 6 -6.29 14.40 9.12
N LEU A 7 -6.64 15.06 8.01
CA LEU A 7 -7.48 14.43 6.99
C LEU A 7 -7.01 14.78 5.59
N VAL A 8 -5.90 14.20 5.17
CA VAL A 8 -5.57 14.13 3.73
C VAL A 8 -6.59 13.19 3.08
N ARG A 9 -7.82 13.68 2.85
CA ARG A 9 -8.69 13.14 1.80
C ARG A 9 -7.97 13.50 0.51
N ARG A 10 -7.04 12.64 0.09
CA ARG A 10 -6.34 12.81 -1.18
C ARG A 10 -7.42 12.78 -2.25
N ASP A 11 -7.56 13.88 -2.99
CA ASP A 11 -8.49 14.03 -4.10
C ASP A 11 -8.08 13.07 -5.24
N ILE A 12 -8.32 11.78 -5.05
CA ILE A 12 -8.17 10.76 -6.09
C ILE A 12 -9.47 10.80 -6.87
N HIS A 13 -9.39 11.25 -8.11
CA HIS A 13 -10.53 11.32 -9.00
C HIS A 13 -10.95 9.92 -9.43
N VAL A 14 -12.17 9.58 -9.07
CA VAL A 14 -12.89 8.37 -9.50
C VAL A 14 -14.08 8.83 -10.34
N PRO A 15 -14.21 8.44 -11.62
CA PRO A 15 -15.28 8.84 -12.49
C PRO A 15 -16.57 8.17 -11.99
N LEU A 16 -17.46 8.99 -11.44
CA LEU A 16 -18.81 8.60 -11.07
C LEU A 16 -19.79 8.72 -12.25
N THR A 17 -19.41 9.47 -13.29
CA THR A 17 -20.19 9.73 -14.49
C THR A 17 -19.40 9.37 -15.73
N CYS A 18 -20.08 8.81 -16.73
CA CYS A 18 -19.46 8.50 -17.99
C CYS A 18 -19.19 9.78 -18.80
N THR A 19 -17.95 10.01 -19.19
CA THR A 19 -17.54 11.18 -19.98
C THR A 19 -18.13 11.20 -21.40
N LYS A 20 -18.54 10.05 -21.94
CA LYS A 20 -19.14 9.93 -23.27
C LYS A 20 -20.65 10.11 -23.30
N CYS A 21 -21.38 9.52 -22.36
CA CYS A 21 -22.85 9.54 -22.37
C CYS A 21 -23.48 10.32 -21.20
N GLY A 22 -22.68 10.81 -20.25
CA GLY A 22 -23.14 11.59 -19.10
C GLY A 22 -23.85 10.78 -18.01
N LYS A 23 -24.06 9.47 -18.20
CA LYS A 23 -24.79 8.63 -17.24
C LYS A 23 -23.90 8.24 -16.05
N ALA A 24 -24.50 8.26 -14.86
CA ALA A 24 -23.84 7.98 -13.58
C ALA A 24 -23.79 6.48 -13.23
N ASN A 25 -23.38 5.63 -14.18
CA ASN A 25 -23.27 4.18 -13.97
C ASN A 25 -22.00 3.54 -14.58
N PRO A 26 -20.80 4.05 -14.24
CA PRO A 26 -19.56 3.34 -14.55
C PRO A 26 -19.40 2.12 -13.62
N GLU A 27 -19.23 0.95 -14.22
CA GLU A 27 -18.97 -0.32 -13.54
C GLU A 27 -17.47 -0.52 -13.36
N TYR A 28 -17.01 -0.75 -12.13
CA TYR A 28 -15.60 -1.02 -11.86
C TYR A 28 -15.17 -2.39 -12.39
N LYS A 29 -14.18 -2.43 -13.29
CA LYS A 29 -13.62 -3.66 -13.85
C LYS A 29 -12.34 -4.12 -13.17
N GLY A 30 -11.63 -3.21 -12.49
CA GLY A 30 -10.42 -3.52 -11.75
C GLY A 30 -9.26 -2.60 -12.12
N VAL A 31 -8.30 -2.48 -11.22
CA VAL A 31 -7.01 -1.79 -11.45
C VAL A 31 -7.20 -0.34 -11.96
N GLY A 32 -8.25 0.34 -11.47
CA GLY A 32 -8.60 1.72 -11.87
C GLY A 32 -9.31 1.83 -13.22
N GLU A 33 -9.80 0.74 -13.80
CA GLU A 33 -10.60 0.71 -15.01
C GLU A 33 -12.11 0.64 -14.70
N TYR A 34 -12.88 1.46 -15.41
CA TYR A 34 -14.33 1.57 -15.31
C TYR A 34 -14.95 1.45 -16.67
N ARG A 35 -16.03 0.68 -16.78
CA ARG A 35 -16.78 0.51 -18.03
C ARG A 35 -18.20 1.00 -17.85
N CYS A 36 -18.64 1.91 -18.70
CA CYS A 36 -20.03 2.34 -18.70
C CYS A 36 -20.95 1.21 -19.18
N SER A 37 -21.97 0.85 -18.39
CA SER A 37 -22.92 -0.20 -18.75
C SER A 37 -23.80 0.12 -19.96
N GLU A 38 -23.90 1.41 -20.33
CA GLU A 38 -24.85 1.89 -21.34
C GLU A 38 -24.21 2.04 -22.72
N CYS A 39 -23.03 2.66 -22.77
CA CYS A 39 -22.32 2.89 -24.03
C CYS A 39 -21.10 1.99 -24.21
N GLY A 40 -20.76 1.18 -23.21
CA GLY A 40 -19.59 0.29 -23.23
C GLY A 40 -18.24 1.00 -23.17
N PHE A 41 -18.22 2.33 -23.04
CA PHE A 41 -17.00 3.14 -23.00
C PHE A 41 -16.17 2.86 -21.75
N THR A 42 -14.86 2.71 -21.95
CA THR A 42 -13.90 2.48 -20.88
C THR A 42 -13.26 3.81 -20.45
N MET A 43 -13.28 4.09 -19.16
CA MET A 43 -12.67 5.24 -18.51
C MET A 43 -11.76 4.79 -17.38
N TYR A 44 -10.88 5.68 -16.93
CA TYR A 44 -9.85 5.37 -15.95
C TYR A 44 -9.86 6.42 -14.83
N ASP A 45 -9.58 5.95 -13.61
CA ASP A 45 -9.26 6.80 -12.46
C ASP A 45 -7.87 7.41 -12.61
N ASP A 46 -7.53 8.36 -11.74
CA ASP A 46 -6.15 8.83 -11.57
C ASP A 46 -5.16 7.69 -11.41
N PHE A 47 -5.54 6.64 -10.67
CA PHE A 47 -4.72 5.43 -10.51
C PHE A 47 -4.54 4.70 -11.85
N GLY A 48 -5.62 4.47 -12.59
CA GLY A 48 -5.57 3.77 -13.88
C GLY A 48 -4.78 4.55 -14.92
N ILE A 49 -4.92 5.87 -14.95
CA ILE A 49 -4.17 6.77 -15.86
C ILE A 49 -2.67 6.71 -15.53
N VAL A 50 -2.30 6.85 -14.26
CA VAL A 50 -0.90 6.79 -13.81
C VAL A 50 -0.28 5.42 -14.12
N ARG A 51 -1.02 4.34 -13.86
CA ARG A 51 -0.58 2.97 -14.17
C ARG A 51 -0.32 2.79 -15.66
N ASN A 52 -1.30 3.13 -16.50
CA ASN A 52 -1.18 3.01 -17.96
C ASN A 52 0.01 3.80 -18.49
N TYR A 53 0.27 4.99 -17.94
CA TYR A 53 1.42 5.80 -18.32
C TYR A 53 2.76 5.16 -17.92
N LEU A 54 2.86 4.62 -16.70
CA LEU A 54 4.05 3.92 -16.21
C LEU A 54 4.31 2.60 -16.96
N GLU A 55 3.26 1.88 -17.35
CA GLU A 55 3.37 0.66 -18.17
C GLU A 55 3.89 0.99 -19.58
N ALA A 56 3.41 2.07 -20.19
CA ALA A 56 3.87 2.51 -21.51
C ALA A 56 5.27 3.14 -21.49
N HIS A 57 5.64 3.81 -20.39
CA HIS A 57 6.91 4.52 -20.25
C HIS A 57 7.69 3.99 -19.03
N SER A 58 8.30 2.82 -19.22
CA SER A 58 9.20 2.21 -18.24
C SER A 58 10.49 3.05 -18.11
N GLY A 59 10.46 4.07 -17.26
CA GLY A 59 11.47 5.13 -17.32
C GLY A 59 11.08 6.40 -16.58
N ALA A 60 9.79 6.72 -16.61
CA ALA A 60 9.32 8.07 -16.36
C ALA A 60 9.58 8.54 -14.93
N THR A 61 10.01 9.78 -14.77
CA THR A 61 10.14 10.39 -13.43
C THR A 61 8.78 10.81 -12.88
N GLN A 62 8.64 10.94 -11.56
CA GLN A 62 7.39 11.41 -10.93
C GLN A 62 6.90 12.75 -11.53
N SER A 63 7.83 13.64 -11.88
CA SER A 63 7.51 14.92 -12.51
C SER A 63 6.91 14.74 -13.90
N GLN A 64 7.50 13.88 -14.74
CA GLN A 64 6.98 13.56 -16.07
C GLN A 64 5.59 12.91 -16.01
N VAL A 65 5.39 11.98 -15.07
CA VAL A 65 4.09 11.33 -14.85
C VAL A 65 3.05 12.40 -14.49
N SER A 66 3.36 13.26 -13.52
CA SER A 66 2.43 14.32 -13.09
C SER A 66 2.06 15.29 -14.21
N GLN A 67 3.03 15.69 -15.05
CA GLN A 67 2.78 16.54 -16.20
C GLN A 67 1.96 15.86 -17.29
N ALA A 68 2.18 14.56 -17.52
CA ALA A 68 1.49 13.80 -18.56
C ALA A 68 0.07 13.39 -18.16
N THR A 69 -0.14 13.04 -16.89
CA THR A 69 -1.44 12.52 -16.40
C THR A 69 -2.30 13.60 -15.76
N GLY A 70 -1.72 14.74 -15.37
CA GLY A 70 -2.41 15.79 -14.61
C GLY A 70 -2.64 15.44 -13.14
N VAL A 71 -2.21 14.26 -12.69
CA VAL A 71 -2.35 13.82 -11.30
C VAL A 71 -1.27 14.47 -10.45
N SER A 72 -1.63 14.89 -9.22
CA SER A 72 -0.68 15.53 -8.32
C SER A 72 0.51 14.62 -8.00
N MET A 73 1.70 15.22 -7.85
CA MET A 73 2.88 14.46 -7.42
C MET A 73 2.61 13.74 -6.09
N GLU A 74 1.93 14.36 -5.14
CA GLU A 74 1.61 13.74 -3.86
C GLU A 74 0.79 12.45 -4.01
N THR A 75 -0.21 12.46 -4.88
CA THR A 75 -1.03 11.29 -5.19
C THR A 75 -0.21 10.18 -5.86
N ILE A 76 0.68 10.53 -6.80
CA ILE A 76 1.60 9.55 -7.42
C ILE A 76 2.53 8.94 -6.36
N ARG A 77 3.08 9.77 -5.47
CA ARG A 77 3.93 9.33 -4.36
C ARG A 77 3.18 8.36 -3.44
N TYR A 78 1.89 8.62 -3.19
CA TYR A 78 1.02 7.73 -2.43
C TYR A 78 0.84 6.36 -3.09
N PHE A 79 0.53 6.31 -4.39
CA PHE A 79 0.37 5.05 -5.10
C PHE A 79 1.63 4.18 -5.08
N LEU A 80 2.80 4.81 -5.20
CA LEU A 80 4.10 4.15 -5.06
C LEU A 80 4.36 3.67 -3.62
N LYS A 81 3.95 4.47 -2.62
CA LYS A 81 4.10 4.17 -1.19
C LYS A 81 3.20 3.02 -0.71
N GLU A 82 2.06 2.80 -1.37
CA GLU A 82 1.16 1.68 -1.11
C GLU A 82 1.58 0.37 -1.80
N GLU A 83 2.69 0.35 -2.54
CA GLU A 83 3.14 -0.82 -3.32
C GLU A 83 2.09 -1.33 -4.32
N ARG A 84 1.14 -0.47 -4.71
CA ARG A 84 0.07 -0.78 -5.69
C ARG A 84 0.55 -0.68 -7.14
N LEU A 85 1.78 -0.22 -7.36
CA LEU A 85 2.44 -0.06 -8.66
C LEU A 85 3.80 -0.76 -8.62
N GLU A 86 4.04 -1.70 -9.52
CA GLU A 86 5.35 -2.29 -9.72
C GLU A 86 6.17 -1.43 -10.68
N VAL A 87 7.20 -0.80 -10.12
CA VAL A 87 8.19 -0.02 -10.87
C VAL A 87 9.15 -1.02 -11.54
N THR A 88 8.97 -1.26 -12.84
CA THR A 88 9.85 -2.16 -13.60
C THR A 88 11.30 -1.67 -13.56
N SER A 89 12.27 -2.59 -13.60
CA SER A 89 13.68 -2.32 -13.30
C SER A 89 14.36 -1.28 -14.21
N SER A 90 13.74 -0.91 -15.34
CA SER A 90 14.21 0.11 -16.29
C SER A 90 13.77 1.54 -15.95
N SER A 91 12.95 1.74 -14.91
CA SER A 91 12.38 3.05 -14.62
C SER A 91 13.18 3.90 -13.62
N ASN A 92 13.54 5.12 -14.02
CA ASN A 92 14.26 6.11 -13.20
C ASN A 92 13.31 6.85 -12.22
N VAL A 93 12.28 6.19 -11.73
CA VAL A 93 11.45 6.72 -10.65
C VAL A 93 12.25 6.62 -9.36
N MET A 94 12.82 7.74 -8.92
CA MET A 94 13.61 7.79 -7.70
C MET A 94 12.74 8.27 -6.55
N LEU A 95 12.20 7.33 -5.78
CA LEU A 95 11.54 7.60 -4.50
C LEU A 95 12.62 7.87 -3.44
N SER A 96 12.26 8.51 -2.32
CA SER A 96 13.19 8.79 -1.22
C SER A 96 12.76 8.02 0.03
N CYS A 97 13.72 7.37 0.71
CA CYS A 97 13.47 6.68 1.98
C CYS A 97 13.09 7.67 3.09
N GLU A 98 12.02 7.42 3.84
CA GLU A 98 11.57 8.34 4.90
C GLU A 98 12.51 8.41 6.12
N ILE A 99 13.43 7.46 6.28
CA ILE A 99 14.36 7.39 7.42
C ILE A 99 15.70 8.04 7.08
N CYS A 100 16.23 7.78 5.89
CA CYS A 100 17.59 8.21 5.51
C CYS A 100 17.64 9.05 4.23
N ASN A 101 16.51 9.35 3.61
CA ASN A 101 16.39 10.07 2.33
C ASN A 101 17.17 9.45 1.15
N ALA A 102 17.63 8.21 1.30
CA ALA A 102 18.30 7.49 0.22
C ALA A 102 17.31 7.23 -0.95
N PRO A 103 17.78 7.25 -2.20
CA PRO A 103 16.96 6.90 -3.35
C PRO A 103 16.51 5.42 -3.27
N ILE A 104 15.21 5.17 -3.42
CA ILE A 104 14.58 3.85 -3.44
C ILE A 104 13.80 3.66 -4.74
N ARG A 105 13.69 2.41 -5.19
CA ARG A 105 12.95 2.06 -6.42
C ARG A 105 11.48 1.74 -6.16
N SER A 106 11.18 1.22 -4.97
CA SER A 106 9.83 0.88 -4.53
C SER A 106 9.76 0.84 -3.00
N GLY A 107 8.55 0.91 -2.45
CA GLY A 107 8.29 0.84 -1.02
C GLY A 107 8.48 2.15 -0.26
N ARG A 108 8.34 2.10 1.07
CA ARG A 108 8.47 3.28 1.98
C ARG A 108 9.89 3.50 2.48
N TYR A 109 10.67 2.42 2.58
CA TYR A 109 11.98 2.41 3.19
C TYR A 109 12.97 1.69 2.28
N CYS A 110 14.23 2.14 2.27
CA CYS A 110 15.29 1.40 1.60
C CYS A 110 15.53 0.06 2.32
N GLU A 111 16.15 -0.90 1.63
CA GLU A 111 16.43 -2.22 2.20
C GLU A 111 17.22 -2.16 3.51
N ALA A 112 18.14 -1.20 3.63
CA ALA A 112 18.91 -1.02 4.85
C ALA A 112 18.04 -0.57 6.03
N CYS A 113 17.07 0.32 5.78
CA CYS A 113 16.17 0.82 6.81
C CYS A 113 15.07 -0.19 7.14
N SER A 114 14.55 -0.93 6.16
CA SER A 114 13.57 -1.99 6.39
C SER A 114 14.15 -3.12 7.24
N LYS A 115 15.40 -3.55 6.97
CA LYS A 115 16.12 -4.54 7.79
C LYS A 115 16.32 -4.06 9.22
N LYS A 116 16.75 -2.81 9.43
CA LYS A 116 16.92 -2.22 10.78
C LYS A 116 15.61 -2.20 11.56
N LEU A 117 14.50 -1.85 10.91
CA LEU A 117 13.19 -1.82 11.54
C LEU A 117 12.73 -3.23 11.95
N ARG A 118 12.93 -4.22 11.07
CA ARG A 118 12.58 -5.62 11.35
C ARG A 118 13.34 -6.16 12.56
N LEU A 119 14.66 -5.94 12.59
CA LEU A 119 15.52 -6.37 13.70
C LEU A 119 15.12 -5.76 15.04
N LYS A 120 14.77 -4.46 15.06
CA LYS A 120 14.26 -3.80 16.28
C LYS A 120 12.96 -4.44 16.76
N SER A 121 12.01 -4.66 15.84
CA SER A 121 10.71 -5.25 16.18
C SER A 121 10.80 -6.69 16.68
N GLU A 122 11.75 -7.48 16.16
CA GLU A 122 12.00 -8.86 16.61
C GLU A 122 12.64 -8.88 18.01
N ALA A 123 13.57 -7.96 18.28
CA ALA A 123 14.18 -7.79 19.61
C ALA A 123 13.13 -7.39 20.66
N GLU A 124 12.23 -6.46 20.35
CA GLU A 124 11.16 -6.01 21.25
C GLU A 124 10.15 -7.12 21.56
N LYS A 125 9.73 -7.89 20.54
CA LYS A 125 8.81 -9.03 20.70
C LYS A 125 9.41 -10.14 21.56
N SER A 126 10.70 -10.43 21.39
CA SER A 126 11.39 -11.45 22.18
C SER A 126 11.64 -11.03 23.63
N ALA A 127 11.81 -9.73 23.90
CA ALA A 127 11.91 -9.20 25.26
C ALA A 127 10.56 -9.27 26.01
N SER A 128 9.45 -8.97 25.33
CA SER A 128 8.10 -9.01 25.92
C SER A 128 7.54 -10.44 26.04
N HIS A 129 7.99 -11.41 25.23
CA HIS A 129 7.60 -12.82 25.39
C HIS A 129 8.29 -13.52 26.58
N LYS A 130 9.41 -12.97 27.10
CA LYS A 130 10.11 -13.50 28.29
C LYS A 130 9.45 -13.10 29.61
N SER A 131 8.75 -11.96 29.66
CA SER A 131 8.05 -11.52 30.89
C SER A 131 6.75 -12.28 31.16
N ASN A 132 6.10 -12.83 30.13
CA ASN A 132 4.82 -13.53 30.27
C ASN A 132 4.92 -15.04 30.55
N ILE A 133 6.13 -15.62 30.58
CA ILE A 133 6.36 -17.06 30.85
C ILE A 133 6.69 -17.36 32.32
N SER A 134 6.92 -16.34 33.16
CA SER A 134 7.29 -16.51 34.58
C SER A 134 6.13 -16.90 35.51
N GLY A 135 5.10 -17.59 35.01
CA GLY A 135 3.81 -17.70 35.69
C GLY A 135 3.11 -19.06 35.66
N TYR A 136 3.80 -20.20 35.57
CA TYR A 136 3.16 -21.48 35.94
C TYR A 136 4.17 -22.55 36.35
N GLY A 137 4.49 -22.56 37.64
CA GLY A 137 5.38 -23.53 38.26
C GLY A 137 5.06 -23.70 39.75
N LYS A 138 3.79 -23.88 40.10
CA LYS A 138 3.43 -24.46 41.41
C LYS A 138 3.02 -25.90 41.17
N THR A 139 3.88 -26.78 41.67
CA THR A 139 3.73 -28.22 41.82
C THR A 139 2.29 -28.65 42.11
N VAL A 140 1.67 -29.41 41.23
CA VAL A 140 0.55 -30.28 41.60
C VAL A 140 1.08 -31.70 41.47
N LYS A 141 1.27 -32.36 42.63
CA LYS A 141 1.62 -33.78 42.72
C LYS A 141 0.64 -34.57 41.85
N GLY A 142 1.18 -35.34 40.91
CA GLY A 142 0.39 -36.15 40.00
C GLY A 142 -0.40 -37.21 40.75
N GLU A 143 -1.69 -37.30 40.45
CA GLU A 143 -2.45 -38.54 40.59
C GLU A 143 -2.76 -39.07 39.18
N SER A 144 -2.54 -40.37 39.07
CA SER A 144 -2.44 -41.19 37.87
C SER A 144 -3.66 -41.12 36.95
N GLY A 145 -3.37 -41.09 35.64
CA GLY A 145 -4.33 -40.91 34.56
C GLY A 145 -5.45 -41.94 34.51
N ALA A 146 -6.69 -41.43 34.53
CA ALA A 146 -7.88 -42.16 34.09
C ALA A 146 -8.20 -41.82 32.62
N ARG A 147 -8.43 -42.85 31.80
CA ARG A 147 -8.68 -42.76 30.35
C ARG A 147 -10.00 -42.03 30.06
N ARG A 148 -9.94 -40.98 29.24
CA ARG A 148 -11.04 -40.06 28.89
C ARG A 148 -11.97 -40.52 27.75
N PHE A 149 -12.03 -41.81 27.47
CA PHE A 149 -12.95 -42.31 26.44
C PHE A 149 -13.89 -43.34 27.04
N ILE A 150 -15.16 -42.94 27.19
CA ILE A 150 -16.28 -43.84 27.32
C ILE A 150 -17.04 -43.77 25.98
N ARG A 151 -17.43 -44.94 25.47
CA ARG A 151 -18.12 -45.15 24.19
C ARG A 151 -19.61 -44.84 24.28
#